data_AF-A0A2V4H1K6-F1
#
_entry.id   AF-A0A2V4H1K6-F1
#
_cell.length_a   1.000
_cell.length_b   1.000
_cell.length_c   1.000
_cell.angle_alpha   90.00
_cell.angle_beta   90.00
_cell.angle_gamma   90.00
#
_symmetry.space_group_name_H-M   'P 1'
#
loop_
_entity.id
_entity.type
_entity.pdbx_description
1 polymer ?
#
loop_
_entity_poly.entity_id
_entity_poly.type
_entity_poly.pdbx_seq_one_letter_code
_entity_poly.pdbx_strand_id
1 'polypeptide(L)'
;MENPGFIKKVEKRIKRLQKQLSKKENGSKNRRKHILKLQKEYMKLRNMREDFDDKISTAIAKQYDTIIIEDLNVKGMMQNHHISKSLSDVSFYSFKQKLEWKAEKYGKNIIEIGRFDPSSKICSSCGNIKHDLKLSDRIY
;
A
#
# COMPACT_ATOMS: atom_id res chain seq x y z
N MET A 1 7.35 5.81 9.54
CA MET A 1 6.74 6.84 8.66
C MET A 1 5.24 6.65 8.67
N GLU A 2 4.48 7.56 9.25
CA GLU A 2 3.02 7.44 9.34
C GLU A 2 2.35 7.74 8.00
N ASN A 3 1.27 7.00 7.70
CA ASN A 3 0.36 7.32 6.60
C ASN A 3 -0.19 8.74 6.82
N PRO A 4 0.14 9.72 5.95
CA PRO A 4 -0.20 11.11 6.21
C PRO A 4 -1.73 11.25 6.27
N GLY A 5 -2.26 11.81 7.37
CA GLY A 5 -3.70 12.05 7.55
C GLY A 5 -4.38 12.84 6.40
N PHE A 6 -3.57 13.40 5.49
CA PHE A 6 -3.97 14.00 4.22
C PHE A 6 -4.68 13.03 3.26
N ILE A 7 -4.30 11.75 3.19
CA ILE A 7 -4.98 10.75 2.34
C ILE A 7 -6.46 10.63 2.76
N LYS A 8 -6.73 10.52 4.06
CA LYS A 8 -8.09 10.44 4.61
C LYS A 8 -8.95 11.66 4.23
N LYS A 9 -8.36 12.86 4.12
CA LYS A 9 -9.09 14.07 3.70
C LYS A 9 -9.52 13.98 2.24
N VAL A 10 -8.63 13.53 1.35
CA VAL A 10 -8.94 13.33 -0.08
C VAL A 10 -9.99 12.24 -0.26
N GLU A 11 -9.88 11.12 0.45
CA GLU A 11 -10.88 10.05 0.41
C GLU A 11 -12.29 10.52 0.82
N LYS A 12 -12.38 11.32 1.90
CA LYS A 12 -13.66 11.92 2.34
C LYS A 12 -14.27 12.81 1.23
N ARG A 13 -13.42 13.58 0.53
CA ARG A 13 -13.87 14.42 -0.58
C ARG A 13 -14.34 13.61 -1.77
N ILE A 14 -13.63 12.54 -2.15
CA ILE A 14 -14.03 11.60 -3.19
C ILE A 14 -15.41 11.01 -2.86
N LYS A 15 -15.62 10.49 -1.64
CA LYS A 15 -16.91 9.96 -1.19
C LYS A 15 -18.06 10.97 -1.33
N ARG A 16 -17.82 12.23 -0.93
CA ARG A 16 -18.81 13.30 -1.09
C ARG A 16 -19.12 13.58 -2.56
N LEU A 17 -18.09 13.66 -3.41
CA LEU A 17 -18.27 13.89 -4.84
C LEU A 17 -19.00 12.75 -5.53
N GLN A 18 -18.74 11.49 -5.16
CA GLN A 18 -19.49 10.32 -5.66
C GLN A 18 -20.98 10.40 -5.29
N LYS A 19 -21.31 10.69 -4.01
CA LYS A 19 -22.72 10.86 -3.56
C LYS A 19 -23.43 12.01 -4.27
N GLN A 20 -22.70 13.07 -4.62
CA GLN A 20 -23.26 14.16 -5.43
C GLN A 20 -23.43 13.77 -6.90
N LEU A 21 -22.52 12.94 -7.44
CA LEU A 21 -22.58 12.48 -8.83
C LEU A 21 -23.77 11.55 -9.08
N SER A 22 -24.08 10.65 -8.13
CA SER A 22 -25.19 9.69 -8.28
C SER A 22 -26.56 10.37 -8.39
N LYS A 23 -26.70 11.58 -7.88
CA LYS A 23 -27.92 12.39 -7.96
C LYS A 23 -28.02 13.22 -9.24
N LYS A 24 -27.01 13.20 -10.12
CA LYS A 24 -27.01 14.02 -11.35
C LYS A 24 -27.60 13.24 -12.51
N GLU A 25 -28.39 13.93 -13.31
CA GLU A 25 -28.99 13.41 -14.54
C GLU A 25 -27.91 12.90 -15.51
N ASN A 26 -28.13 11.68 -16.01
CA ASN A 26 -27.25 11.03 -16.98
C ASN A 26 -27.18 11.83 -18.28
N GLY A 27 -25.99 11.91 -18.90
CA GLY A 27 -25.78 12.68 -20.13
C GLY A 27 -25.75 14.21 -19.97
N SER A 28 -26.16 14.78 -18.84
CA SER A 28 -26.17 16.24 -18.64
C SER A 28 -24.77 16.87 -18.65
N LYS A 29 -24.67 18.12 -19.13
CA LYS A 29 -23.40 18.90 -19.10
C LYS A 29 -22.88 19.06 -17.67
N ASN A 30 -23.76 19.23 -16.70
CA ASN A 30 -23.42 19.35 -15.28
C ASN A 30 -22.85 18.05 -14.70
N ARG A 31 -23.37 16.88 -15.13
CA ARG A 31 -22.78 15.59 -14.77
C ARG A 31 -21.38 15.43 -15.33
N ARG A 32 -21.14 15.77 -16.61
CA ARG A 32 -19.79 15.73 -17.21
C ARG A 32 -18.79 16.61 -16.45
N LYS A 33 -19.15 17.86 -16.13
CA LYS A 33 -18.31 18.75 -15.32
C LYS A 33 -17.97 18.16 -13.94
N HIS A 34 -18.91 17.43 -13.33
CA HIS A 34 -18.71 16.82 -12.02
C HIS A 34 -17.81 15.57 -12.07
N ILE A 35 -17.91 14.78 -13.15
CA ILE A 35 -16.98 13.67 -13.40
C ILE A 35 -15.54 14.19 -13.48
N LEU A 36 -15.30 15.29 -14.19
CA LEU A 36 -13.97 15.90 -14.26
C LEU A 36 -13.44 16.32 -12.88
N LYS A 37 -14.30 16.88 -12.02
CA LYS A 37 -13.92 17.21 -10.63
C LYS A 37 -13.54 15.94 -9.84
N LEU A 38 -14.33 14.88 -9.98
CA LEU A 38 -14.06 13.60 -9.33
C LEU A 38 -12.74 12.98 -9.81
N GLN A 39 -12.48 13.00 -11.13
CA GLN A 39 -11.22 12.53 -11.73
C GLN A 39 -10.01 13.29 -11.21
N LYS A 40 -10.10 14.62 -11.05
CA LYS A 40 -9.02 15.43 -10.45
C LYS A 40 -8.68 15.00 -9.02
N GLU A 41 -9.70 14.69 -8.20
CA GLU A 41 -9.45 14.20 -6.83
C GLU A 41 -8.85 12.78 -6.82
N TYR A 42 -9.27 11.89 -7.74
CA TYR A 42 -8.62 10.59 -7.89
C TYR A 42 -7.16 10.71 -8.35
N MET A 43 -6.87 11.61 -9.29
CA MET A 43 -5.49 11.89 -9.71
C MET A 43 -4.65 12.41 -8.53
N LYS A 44 -5.21 13.29 -7.70
CA LYS A 44 -4.54 13.78 -6.49
C LYS A 44 -4.24 12.64 -5.51
N LEU A 45 -5.20 11.75 -5.26
CA LEU A 45 -5.00 10.58 -4.40
C LEU A 45 -3.91 9.65 -4.96
N ARG A 46 -3.93 9.39 -6.27
CA ARG A 46 -2.92 8.57 -6.94
C ARG A 46 -1.52 9.18 -6.79
N ASN A 47 -1.35 10.46 -7.12
CA ASN A 47 -0.05 11.14 -7.02
C ASN A 47 0.49 11.13 -5.59
N MET A 48 -0.38 11.27 -4.58
CA MET A 48 0.02 11.19 -3.17
C MET A 48 0.52 9.79 -2.79
N ARG A 49 -0.15 8.73 -3.25
CA ARG A 49 0.30 7.35 -3.02
C ARG A 49 1.62 7.08 -3.75
N GLU A 50 1.73 7.50 -5.01
CA GLU A 50 2.96 7.34 -5.79
C GLU A 50 4.15 8.05 -5.14
N ASP A 51 3.98 9.30 -4.67
CA ASP A 51 5.00 10.06 -3.95
C ASP A 51 5.42 9.40 -2.63
N PHE A 52 4.46 8.86 -1.88
CA PHE A 52 4.73 8.12 -0.65
C PHE A 52 5.56 6.86 -0.93
N ASP A 53 5.13 6.02 -1.87
CA ASP A 53 5.86 4.82 -2.28
C ASP A 53 7.27 5.19 -2.75
N ASP A 54 7.40 6.26 -3.52
CA ASP A 54 8.69 6.73 -4.03
C ASP A 54 9.64 7.16 -2.92
N LYS A 55 9.14 7.93 -1.95
CA LYS A 55 9.95 8.38 -0.81
C LYS A 55 10.39 7.21 0.06
N ILE A 56 9.48 6.29 0.39
CA ILE A 56 9.82 5.12 1.22
C ILE A 56 10.80 4.19 0.51
N SER A 57 10.52 3.82 -0.74
CA SER A 57 11.42 2.94 -1.51
C SER A 57 12.82 3.54 -1.64
N THR A 58 12.92 4.86 -1.84
CA THR A 58 14.21 5.56 -1.89
C THR A 58 14.91 5.57 -0.54
N ALA A 59 14.17 5.81 0.55
CA ALA A 59 14.74 5.83 1.88
C ALA A 59 15.34 4.46 2.25
N ILE A 60 14.58 3.38 2.02
CA ILE A 60 15.04 2.01 2.28
C ILE A 60 16.28 1.67 1.44
N ALA A 61 16.22 1.91 0.13
CA ALA A 61 17.33 1.58 -0.78
C ALA A 61 18.60 2.40 -0.52
N LYS A 62 18.50 3.58 0.10
CA LYS A 62 19.67 4.35 0.51
C LYS A 62 20.23 3.95 1.87
N GLN A 63 19.36 3.52 2.79
CA GLN A 63 19.71 3.26 4.18
C GLN A 63 20.29 1.86 4.40
N TYR A 64 19.85 0.86 3.63
CA TYR A 64 20.21 -0.54 3.86
C TYR A 64 20.99 -1.11 2.67
N ASP A 65 22.00 -1.92 2.96
CA ASP A 65 22.81 -2.60 1.94
C ASP A 65 22.19 -3.91 1.45
N THR A 66 21.45 -4.59 2.34
CA THR A 66 20.67 -5.78 2.03
C THR A 66 19.24 -5.59 2.50
N ILE A 67 18.30 -5.85 1.60
CA ILE A 67 16.87 -5.68 1.81
C ILE A 67 16.21 -7.05 1.63
N ILE A 68 15.48 -7.50 2.64
CA ILE A 68 14.74 -8.76 2.61
C ILE A 68 13.26 -8.46 2.46
N ILE A 69 12.60 -9.04 1.46
CA ILE A 69 11.17 -8.85 1.17
C ILE A 69 10.46 -10.20 1.18
N GLU A 70 9.30 -10.25 1.82
CA GLU A 70 8.43 -11.44 1.82
C GLU A 70 7.60 -11.54 0.53
N ASP A 71 7.50 -12.74 -0.05
CA ASP A 71 6.48 -13.07 -1.06
C ASP A 71 5.08 -13.15 -0.43
N LEU A 72 4.42 -12.00 -0.32
CA LEU A 72 3.04 -11.92 0.16
C LEU A 72 2.05 -12.33 -0.93
N ASN A 73 1.04 -13.14 -0.57
CA ASN A 73 -0.14 -13.37 -1.41
C ASN A 73 -1.06 -12.14 -1.43
N VAL A 74 -0.62 -11.05 -2.06
CA VAL A 74 -1.34 -9.76 -2.09
C VAL A 74 -2.77 -9.95 -2.59
N LYS A 75 -2.98 -10.79 -3.61
CA LYS A 75 -4.32 -11.07 -4.16
C LYS A 75 -5.24 -11.72 -3.12
N GLY A 76 -4.75 -12.71 -2.37
CA GLY A 76 -5.49 -13.32 -1.28
C GLY A 76 -5.75 -12.34 -0.13
N MET A 77 -4.75 -11.55 0.25
CA MET A 77 -4.89 -10.55 1.32
C MET A 77 -5.87 -9.43 0.94
N MET A 78 -5.99 -9.07 -0.34
CA MET A 78 -6.99 -8.13 -0.82
C MET A 78 -8.44 -8.62 -0.64
N GLN A 79 -8.67 -9.93 -0.51
CA GLN A 79 -10.01 -10.48 -0.23
C GLN A 79 -10.41 -10.28 1.23
N ASN A 80 -9.45 -10.08 2.14
CA ASN A 80 -9.74 -9.84 3.54
C ASN A 80 -10.05 -8.35 3.78
N HIS A 81 -11.31 -8.04 4.05
CA HIS A 81 -11.81 -6.68 4.26
C HIS A 81 -11.11 -5.90 5.39
N HIS A 82 -10.50 -6.57 6.36
CA HIS A 82 -9.81 -5.92 7.47
C HIS A 82 -8.44 -5.35 7.07
N ILE A 83 -7.75 -5.99 6.12
CA ILE A 83 -6.38 -5.62 5.70
C ILE A 83 -6.30 -5.10 4.26
N SER A 84 -7.35 -5.32 3.46
CA SER A 84 -7.36 -4.92 2.05
C SER A 84 -7.21 -3.40 1.86
N LYS A 85 -7.76 -2.60 2.78
CA LYS A 85 -7.63 -1.15 2.72
C LYS A 85 -6.20 -0.69 3.00
N SER A 86 -5.57 -1.18 4.06
CA SER A 86 -4.18 -0.81 4.38
C SER A 86 -3.22 -1.24 3.27
N LEU A 87 -3.40 -2.44 2.72
CA LEU A 87 -2.62 -2.92 1.57
C LEU A 87 -2.83 -2.08 0.31
N SER A 88 -4.07 -1.68 0.03
CA SER A 88 -4.38 -0.82 -1.11
C SER A 88 -3.84 0.60 -0.93
N ASP A 89 -3.82 1.13 0.28
CA ASP A 89 -3.26 2.46 0.56
C ASP A 89 -1.75 2.50 0.33
N VAL A 90 -1.04 1.41 0.67
CA VAL A 90 0.42 1.26 0.46
C VAL A 90 0.77 0.80 -0.95
N SER A 91 -0.24 0.47 -1.79
CA SER A 91 -0.04 0.01 -3.18
C SER A 91 1.09 -1.02 -3.30
N PHE A 92 1.10 -2.03 -2.41
CA PHE A 92 2.28 -2.86 -2.11
C PHE A 92 3.01 -3.42 -3.34
N TYR A 93 2.28 -3.82 -4.38
CA TYR A 93 2.88 -4.29 -5.64
C TYR A 93 3.68 -3.21 -6.39
N SER A 94 3.18 -1.98 -6.44
CA SER A 94 3.91 -0.81 -6.98
C SER A 94 5.12 -0.49 -6.12
N PHE A 95 4.94 -0.51 -4.80
CA PHE A 95 6.03 -0.29 -3.86
C PHE A 95 7.17 -1.31 -4.03
N LYS A 96 6.86 -2.61 -4.11
CA LYS A 96 7.85 -3.68 -4.33
C LYS A 96 8.66 -3.43 -5.60
N GLN A 97 8.00 -3.20 -6.73
CA GLN A 97 8.69 -2.91 -8.01
C GLN A 97 9.59 -1.68 -7.92
N LYS A 98 9.12 -0.59 -7.28
CA LYS A 98 9.94 0.61 -7.09
C LYS A 98 11.16 0.34 -6.20
N LEU A 99 11.00 -0.49 -5.18
CA LEU A 99 12.08 -0.86 -4.27
C LEU A 99 13.12 -1.74 -4.97
N GLU A 100 12.69 -2.73 -5.76
CA GLU A 100 13.57 -3.56 -6.60
C GLU A 100 14.38 -2.71 -7.56
N TRP A 101 13.71 -1.86 -8.34
CA TRP A 101 14.36 -0.96 -9.28
C TRP A 101 15.36 -0.01 -8.59
N LYS A 102 15.01 0.54 -7.42
CA LYS A 102 15.91 1.43 -6.67
C LYS A 102 17.07 0.67 -6.02
N ALA A 103 16.84 -0.53 -5.50
CA ALA A 103 17.89 -1.37 -4.96
C ALA A 103 18.95 -1.65 -6.04
N GLU A 104 18.51 -2.07 -7.23
CA GLU A 104 19.40 -2.25 -8.39
C GLU A 104 20.15 -0.95 -8.73
N LYS A 105 19.43 0.17 -8.85
CA LYS A 105 20.01 1.48 -9.15
C LYS A 105 21.11 1.91 -8.16
N TYR A 106 20.95 1.59 -6.87
CA TYR A 106 21.91 1.95 -5.82
C TYR A 106 22.91 0.83 -5.52
N GLY A 107 22.92 -0.27 -6.30
CA GLY A 107 23.82 -1.40 -6.11
C GLY A 107 23.57 -2.16 -4.80
N LYS A 108 22.32 -2.21 -4.33
CA LYS A 108 21.92 -2.89 -3.11
C LYS A 108 21.49 -4.32 -3.38
N ASN A 109 21.70 -5.19 -2.40
CA ASN A 109 21.22 -6.56 -2.45
C ASN A 109 19.73 -6.61 -2.07
N ILE A 110 18.94 -7.33 -2.84
CA ILE A 110 17.53 -7.58 -2.55
C ILE A 110 17.26 -9.08 -2.58
N ILE A 111 16.70 -9.60 -1.50
CA ILE A 111 16.42 -11.03 -1.32
C ILE A 111 14.92 -11.17 -1.10
N GLU A 112 14.26 -11.90 -1.99
CA GLU A 112 12.89 -12.34 -1.77
C GLU A 112 12.89 -13.67 -1.03
N ILE A 113 12.25 -13.69 0.15
CA ILE A 113 12.08 -14.92 0.94
C ILE A 113 10.71 -15.53 0.67
N GLY A 114 10.65 -16.86 0.77
CA GLY A 114 9.48 -17.65 0.44
C GLY A 114 8.31 -17.37 1.37
N ARG A 115 7.10 -17.41 0.83
CA ARG A 115 5.85 -17.17 1.56
C ARG A 115 5.65 -18.05 2.80
N PHE A 116 6.26 -19.23 2.82
CA PHE A 116 6.14 -20.21 3.90
C PHE A 116 7.32 -20.16 4.87
N ASP A 117 8.29 -19.26 4.65
CA ASP A 117 9.34 -19.04 5.62
C ASP A 117 8.72 -18.49 6.90
N PRO A 118 9.06 -19.05 8.09
CA PRO A 118 8.44 -18.68 9.35
C PRO A 118 8.97 -17.32 9.88
N SER A 119 9.16 -16.32 9.02
CA SER A 119 9.69 -14.99 9.36
C SER A 119 8.90 -14.30 10.48
N SER A 120 7.57 -14.42 10.45
CA SER A 120 6.67 -13.87 11.47
C SER A 120 6.40 -14.82 12.63
N LYS A 121 6.78 -16.10 12.50
CA LYS A 121 6.57 -17.16 13.50
C LYS A 121 7.83 -17.48 14.31
N ILE A 122 8.99 -16.98 13.92
CA ILE A 122 10.25 -17.16 14.64
C ILE A 122 10.41 -16.03 15.67
N CYS A 123 10.68 -16.40 16.92
CA CYS A 123 11.02 -15.44 17.95
C CYS A 123 12.42 -14.88 17.68
N SER A 124 12.53 -13.56 17.55
CA SER A 124 13.82 -12.90 17.30
C SER A 124 14.83 -13.08 18.45
N SER A 125 14.36 -13.37 19.66
CA SER A 125 15.22 -13.55 20.84
C SER A 125 15.74 -14.98 21.03
N CYS A 126 14.98 -16.00 20.64
CA CYS A 126 15.30 -17.39 20.99
C CYS A 126 15.19 -18.39 19.83
N GLY A 127 14.76 -17.96 18.64
CA GLY A 127 14.66 -18.82 17.46
C GLY A 127 13.50 -19.82 17.47
N ASN A 128 12.69 -19.87 18.53
CA ASN A 128 11.55 -20.77 18.61
C ASN A 128 10.49 -20.43 17.55
N ILE A 129 9.83 -21.45 17.00
CA ILE A 129 8.78 -21.30 15.99
C ILE A 129 7.41 -21.45 16.65
N LYS A 130 6.59 -20.40 16.63
CA LYS A 130 5.18 -20.46 17.05
C LYS A 130 4.31 -20.99 15.91
N HIS A 131 4.04 -22.30 15.96
CA HIS A 131 3.23 -22.96 14.93
C HIS A 131 1.78 -22.46 14.87
N ASP A 132 1.21 -22.05 16.00
CA ASP A 132 -0.18 -21.64 16.19
C ASP A 132 -0.41 -20.11 16.18
N LEU A 133 0.56 -19.33 15.69
CA LEU A 133 0.45 -17.87 15.60
C LEU A 133 -0.79 -17.47 14.78
N LYS A 134 -1.69 -16.69 15.40
CA LYS A 134 -2.91 -16.18 14.75
C LYS A 134 -2.70 -14.76 14.25
N LEU A 135 -3.46 -14.36 13.23
CA LEU A 135 -3.51 -12.96 12.75
C LEU A 135 -3.95 -11.94 13.83
N SER A 136 -4.64 -12.40 14.87
CA SER A 136 -5.02 -11.60 16.03
C SER A 136 -3.85 -11.34 16.98
N ASP A 137 -2.82 -12.19 16.96
CA ASP A 137 -1.67 -12.07 17.84
C ASP A 137 -0.86 -10.86 17.37
N ARG A 138 -0.61 -9.93 18.29
CA ARG A 138 0.14 -8.69 18.01
C ARG A 138 1.55 -8.72 18.59
N ILE A 139 1.82 -9.69 19.45
CA ILE A 139 3.06 -9.83 20.20
C ILE A 139 3.41 -11.32 20.23
N TYR A 140 4.63 -11.65 19.84
CA TYR A 140 5.26 -12.94 20.01
C TYR A 140 6.74 -12.72 20.36
#